data_AF-A9QQ59-F1
#
_entry.id   AF-A9QQ59-F1
#
_cell.length_a   1.000
_cell.length_b   1.000
_cell.length_c   1.000
_cell.angle_alpha   90.00
_cell.angle_beta   90.00
_cell.angle_gamma   90.00
#
_symmetry.space_group_name_H-M   'P 1'
#
loop_
_entity.id
_entity.type
_entity.pdbx_description
1 polymer ?
#
loop_
_entity_poly.entity_id
_entity_poly.type
_entity_poly.pdbx_seq_one_letter_code
_entity_poly.pdbx_strand_id
1 'polypeptide(L)' 'MADKRESVRVKDANQRKVLDETARKRRLKKALEALEQDNYHDDPHANLVMHKNAPKFEDTIKKKKKKKKKK' A
#
# COMPACT_ATOMS: atom_id res chain seq x y z
N MET A 1 2.53 -6.48 -14.59
CA MET A 1 2.34 -6.90 -13.19
C MET A 1 3.20 -8.13 -12.96
N ALA A 2 4.44 -7.94 -12.51
CA ALA A 2 5.41 -9.02 -12.37
C ALA A 2 4.98 -9.98 -11.26
N ASP A 3 4.83 -11.26 -11.62
CA ASP A 3 4.55 -12.38 -10.72
C ASP A 3 5.47 -12.36 -9.49
N LYS A 4 4.91 -12.08 -8.31
CA LYS A 4 5.53 -12.36 -7.00
C LYS A 4 5.50 -13.87 -6.68
N ARG A 5 5.79 -14.72 -7.67
CA ARG A 5 5.95 -16.18 -7.47
C ARG A 5 7.39 -16.46 -7.08
N GLU A 6 7.73 -16.08 -5.85
CA GLU A 6 9.01 -16.44 -5.26
C GLU A 6 8.98 -17.92 -4.90
N SER A 7 9.95 -18.70 -5.41
CA SER A 7 10.12 -20.10 -5.01
C SER A 7 10.43 -20.18 -3.52
N VAL A 8 9.58 -20.90 -2.75
CA VAL A 8 9.76 -21.15 -1.30
C VAL A 8 11.17 -21.68 -1.01
N ARG A 9 11.70 -22.54 -1.89
CA ARG A 9 13.05 -23.10 -1.78
C ARG A 9 14.14 -22.03 -1.80
N VAL A 10 13.97 -20.99 -2.62
CA VAL A 10 14.93 -19.88 -2.74
C VAL A 10 14.87 -18.98 -1.50
N LYS A 11 13.67 -18.77 -0.95
CA LYS A 11 13.47 -18.00 0.29
C LYS A 11 14.14 -18.68 1.48
N ASP A 12 13.89 -19.97 1.66
CA ASP A 12 14.52 -20.80 2.71
C ASP A 12 16.04 -20.84 2.58
N ALA A 13 16.56 -21.07 1.37
CA ALA A 13 18.00 -21.11 1.14
C ALA A 13 18.69 -19.77 1.45
N ASN A 14 18.02 -18.64 1.18
CA ASN A 14 18.55 -17.32 1.52
C ASN A 14 18.47 -16.99 3.02
N GLN A 15 17.48 -17.52 3.73
CA GLN A 15 17.36 -17.37 5.19
C GLN A 15 18.42 -18.18 5.95
N ARG A 16 18.80 -19.36 5.44
CA ARG A 16 19.80 -20.23 6.06
C ARG A 16 21.25 -19.79 5.83
N LYS A 17 21.49 -18.84 4.92
CA LYS A 17 22.84 -18.29 4.68
C LYS A 17 23.27 -17.42 5.85
N VAL A 18 24.29 -17.88 6.57
CA VAL A 18 25.00 -17.05 7.56
C VAL A 18 25.77 -15.97 6.81
N LEU A 19 25.44 -14.71 7.08
CA LEU A 19 26.08 -13.54 6.51
C LEU A 19 26.86 -12.81 7.61
N ASP A 20 27.94 -12.15 7.21
CA ASP A 20 28.64 -11.16 8.03
C ASP A 20 27.71 -9.99 8.39
N GLU A 21 28.00 -9.33 9.51
CA GLU A 21 27.16 -8.24 10.02
C GLU A 21 27.03 -7.09 9.02
N THR A 22 28.11 -6.81 8.29
CA THR A 22 28.20 -5.80 7.24
C THR A 22 27.22 -6.10 6.09
N ALA A 23 27.24 -7.31 5.51
CA ALA A 23 26.29 -7.62 4.44
C ALA A 23 24.86 -7.76 4.95
N ARG A 24 24.64 -8.17 6.22
CA ARG A 24 23.29 -8.17 6.83
C ARG A 24 22.72 -6.74 6.90
N LYS A 25 23.49 -5.78 7.40
CA LYS A 25 23.11 -4.35 7.43
C LYS A 25 22.83 -3.81 6.03
N ARG A 26 23.68 -4.14 5.05
CA ARG A 26 23.47 -3.74 3.65
C ARG A 26 22.18 -4.29 3.05
N ARG A 27 21.86 -5.57 3.31
CA ARG A 27 20.60 -6.18 2.84
C ARG A 27 19.39 -5.53 3.48
N LEU A 28 19.44 -5.26 4.78
CA LEU A 28 18.35 -4.59 5.50
C LEU A 28 18.13 -3.17 4.94
N LYS A 29 19.20 -2.40 4.76
CA LYS A 29 19.12 -1.05 4.18
C LYS A 29 18.52 -1.07 2.77
N LYS A 30 18.96 -1.99 1.91
CA LYS A 30 18.41 -2.14 0.56
C LYS A 30 16.93 -2.52 0.57
N ALA A 31 16.50 -3.37 1.50
CA ALA A 31 15.10 -3.74 1.64
C ALA A 31 14.25 -2.54 2.08
N LEU A 32 14.73 -1.74 3.04
CA LEU A 32 14.06 -0.51 3.48
C LEU A 32 13.96 0.52 2.36
N GLU A 33 15.05 0.78 1.66
CA GLU A 33 15.09 1.72 0.53
C GLU A 33 14.10 1.32 -0.58
N ALA A 34 14.01 0.03 -0.90
CA ALA A 34 13.03 -0.46 -1.88
C ALA A 34 11.58 -0.23 -1.42
N LEU A 35 11.29 -0.42 -0.13
CA LEU A 35 9.96 -0.13 0.44
C LEU A 35 9.67 1.37 0.45
N GLU A 36 10.66 2.21 0.72
CA GLU A 36 10.50 3.67 0.67
C GLU A 36 10.19 4.14 -0.76
N GLN A 37 10.92 3.64 -1.76
CA GLN A 37 10.67 3.98 -3.17
C GLN A 37 9.30 3.47 -3.67
N ASP A 38 8.86 2.29 -3.22
CA ASP A 38 7.55 1.74 -3.58
C ASP A 38 6.39 2.46 -2.85
N ASN A 39 6.61 2.96 -1.64
CA ASN A 39 5.61 3.78 -0.94
C ASN A 39 5.59 5.23 -1.41
N TYR A 40 6.70 5.72 -1.96
CA TYR A 40 6.81 7.08 -2.46
C TYR A 40 6.22 7.19 -3.86
N HIS A 41 4.94 7.56 -3.90
CA HIS A 41 4.23 7.87 -5.14
C HIS A 41 3.52 9.20 -5.00
N ASP A 42 3.56 10.00 -6.06
CA ASP A 42 2.75 11.21 -6.14
C ASP A 42 1.26 10.81 -6.07
N ASP A 43 0.47 11.56 -5.31
CA ASP A 43 -0.98 11.33 -5.26
C ASP A 43 -1.53 11.38 -6.70
N PRO A 44 -2.09 10.29 -7.24
CA PRO A 44 -2.64 10.27 -8.60
C PRO A 44 -3.76 11.30 -8.79
N HIS A 45 -4.34 11.82 -7.70
CA HIS A 45 -5.37 12.85 -7.70
C HIS A 45 -4.86 14.23 -7.26
N ALA A 46 -3.54 14.47 -7.17
CA ALA A 46 -2.99 15.77 -6.74
C ALA A 46 -3.51 16.97 -7.56
N ASN A 47 -3.79 16.76 -8.84
CA ASN A 47 -4.34 17.77 -9.75
C ASN A 47 -5.83 17.54 -10.09
N LEU A 48 -6.57 16.81 -9.26
CA LEU A 48 -7.97 16.50 -9.55
C LEU A 48 -8.83 17.77 -9.48
N VAL A 49 -9.15 18.31 -10.65
CA VAL A 49 -10.12 19.39 -10.77
C VAL A 49 -11.53 18.80 -10.67
N MET A 50 -12.15 18.95 -9.51
CA MET A 50 -13.54 18.56 -9.30
C MET A 50 -14.45 19.52 -10.07
N HIS A 51 -14.95 19.08 -11.23
CA HIS A 51 -15.91 19.86 -12.01
C HIS A 51 -17.22 20.02 -11.22
N LYS A 52 -17.69 21.26 -11.07
CA LYS A 52 -18.95 21.58 -10.35
C LYS A 52 -20.19 20.93 -11.00
N ASN A 53 -20.08 20.55 -12.27
CA ASN A 53 -21.14 19.89 -13.04
C ASN A 53 -21.04 18.36 -13.00
N ALA A 54 -20.10 17.79 -12.26
CA ALA A 54 -20.02 16.35 -12.09
C ALA A 54 -21.30 15.82 -11.41
N PRO A 55 -21.90 14.73 -11.91
CA PRO A 55 -23.06 14.11 -11.29
C PRO A 55 -22.75 13.75 -9.84
N LYS A 56 -23.54 14.30 -8.91
CA LYS A 56 -23.45 13.92 -7.49
C LYS A 56 -24.30 12.68 -7.31
N PHE A 57 -23.68 11.52 -7.43
CA PHE A 57 -24.32 10.28 -6.99
C PHE A 57 -24.51 10.38 -5.48
N GLU A 58 -25.76 10.44 -5.01
CA GLU A 58 -26.03 10.36 -3.59
C GLU A 58 -25.57 8.98 -3.11
N ASP A 59 -24.57 8.93 -2.23
CA ASP A 59 -24.21 7.73 -1.50
C ASP A 59 -25.42 7.28 -0.65
N THR A 60 -26.26 6.42 -1.22
CA THR A 60 -27.49 5.89 -0.61
C THR A 60 -27.23 5.10 0.70
N ILE A 61 -25.96 4.89 1.05
CA ILE A 61 -25.51 4.16 2.24
C ILE A 61 -25.62 5.00 3.52
N LYS A 62 -25.53 6.35 3.47
CA LYS A 62 -25.53 7.20 4.69
C LYS A 62 -26.92 7.62 5.20
N LYS A 63 -28.00 7.46 4.43
CA LYS A 63 -29.35 7.91 4.84
C LYS A 63 -30.04 7.03 5.91
N LYS A 64 -29.46 5.87 6.29
CA LYS A 64 -30.08 4.93 7.26
C LYS A 64 -29.88 5.26 8.76
N LYS A 65 -29.13 6.30 9.16
CA LYS A 65 -28.76 6.51 10.58
C LYS A 65 -29.43 7.67 11.34
N LYS A 66 -30.51 8.29 10.86
CA LYS A 66 -31.23 9.33 11.62
C LYS A 66 -32.72 9.06 11.79
N LYS A 67 -33.08 8.02 12.54
CA LYS A 67 -34.36 7.92 13.26
C LYS A 67 -34.13 7.29 14.65
N LYS A 68 -33.67 8.08 15.62
CA LYS A 68 -33.87 7.78 17.04
C LYS A 68 -34.94 8.72 17.60
N LYS A 69 -35.89 8.10 18.29
CA LYS A 69 -37.25 8.53 18.65
C LYS A 69 -37.28 9.78 19.53
N LYS A 70 -38.23 10.68 19.28
CA LYS A 70 -38.87 11.46 20.36
C LYS A 70 -39.96 10.58 20.97
N LYS A 71 -39.83 10.25 22.24
CA LYS A 71 -40.92 9.93 23.15
C LYS A 71 -40.78 10.92 24.30
#